data_AF-A0A2E7LP47-F1
#
_entry.id   AF-A0A2E7LP47-F1
#
_cell.length_a   1.000
_cell.length_b   1.000
_cell.length_c   1.000
_cell.angle_alpha   90.00
_cell.angle_beta   90.00
_cell.angle_gamma   90.00
#
_symmetry.space_group_name_H-M   'P 1'
#
loop_
_entity.id
_entity.type
_entity.pdbx_description
1 polymer ?
#
loop_
_entity_poly.entity_id
_entity_poly.type
_entity_poly.pdbx_seq_one_letter_code
_entity_poly.pdbx_strand_id
1 'polypeptide(L)' 'MKVGDLIMFQNCAQQGKTGIIQKLTKPSCVSKENPALQLYWVLCDTGVQCFTGNQLVVV' A
#
# COMPACT_ATOMS: atom_id res chain seq x y z
N MET A 1 9.62 -2.16 0.34
CA MET A 1 8.52 -1.54 1.12
C MET A 1 8.35 -2.29 2.44
N LYS A 2 8.49 -1.60 3.57
CA LYS A 2 8.34 -2.09 4.94
C LYS A 2 7.48 -1.12 5.76
N VAL A 3 7.02 -1.57 6.93
CA VAL A 3 6.31 -0.70 7.89
C VAL A 3 7.20 0.48 8.27
N GLY A 4 6.63 1.69 8.23
CA GLY A 4 7.30 2.96 8.48
C GLY A 4 7.84 3.65 7.23
N ASP A 5 7.88 2.99 6.07
CA ASP A 5 8.31 3.65 4.84
C ASP A 5 7.31 4.75 4.45
N LEU A 6 7.86 5.93 4.10
CA LEU A 6 7.12 6.96 3.38
C LEU A 6 6.97 6.52 1.93
N ILE A 7 5.74 6.56 1.43
CA ILE A 7 5.43 6.24 0.04
C ILE A 7 4.73 7.40 -0.64
N MET A 8 4.82 7.43 -1.97
CA MET A 8 3.99 8.24 -2.85
C MET A 8 3.03 7.33 -3.60
N PHE A 9 1.78 7.78 -3.75
CA PHE A 9 0.76 7.03 -4.46
C PHE A 9 0.87 7.25 -5.98
N GLN A 10 0.67 6.17 -6.73
CA GLN A 10 0.57 6.16 -8.18
C GLN A 10 -0.59 5.26 -8.62
N ASN A 11 -1.12 5.45 -9.82
CA ASN A 11 -2.11 4.54 -10.42
C ASN A 11 -3.34 4.29 -9.51
N CYS A 12 -3.76 5.31 -8.76
CA CYS A 12 -4.94 5.27 -7.88
C CYS A 12 -5.54 6.68 -7.73
N ALA A 13 -6.72 6.79 -7.11
CA ALA A 13 -7.42 8.06 -6.93
C ALA A 13 -6.65 9.09 -6.06
N GLN A 14 -5.64 8.64 -5.30
CA GLN A 14 -4.80 9.49 -4.45
C GLN A 14 -3.43 9.80 -5.07
N GLN A 15 -3.26 9.59 -6.38
CA GLN A 15 -1.99 9.80 -7.07
C GLN A 15 -1.34 11.16 -6.76
N GLY A 16 -0.04 11.14 -6.50
CA GLY A 16 0.76 12.33 -6.14
C GLY A 16 0.70 12.72 -4.67
N LYS A 17 -0.19 12.12 -3.87
CA LYS A 17 -0.15 12.25 -2.40
C LYS A 17 0.89 11.32 -1.80
N THR A 18 1.21 11.55 -0.53
CA THR A 18 2.10 10.70 0.26
C THR A 18 1.36 10.05 1.43
N GLY A 19 1.91 8.95 1.92
CA GLY A 19 1.39 8.20 3.07
C GLY A 19 2.48 7.32 3.69
N ILE A 20 2.18 6.70 4.82
CA ILE A 20 3.15 5.86 5.54
C ILE A 20 2.62 4.44 5.61
N ILE A 21 3.45 3.45 5.28
CA ILE A 21 3.07 2.03 5.43
C ILE A 21 2.91 1.73 6.92
N GLN A 22 1.69 1.40 7.34
CA GLN A 22 1.40 1.06 8.72
C GLN A 22 1.45 -0.44 8.97
N LYS A 23 1.02 -1.24 7.99
CA LYS A 23 1.00 -2.69 8.14
C LYS A 23 1.14 -3.40 6.79
N LEU A 24 1.85 -4.53 6.82
CA LEU A 24 1.89 -5.46 5.70
C LEU A 24 0.74 -6.46 5.84
N THR A 25 0.04 -6.71 4.75
CA THR A 25 -1.00 -7.74 4.75
C THR A 25 -0.31 -9.09 4.68
N LYS A 26 -0.23 -9.81 5.80
CA LYS A 26 0.03 -11.27 5.78
C LYS A 26 -1.02 -11.91 4.89
N PRO A 27 -0.69 -12.96 4.11
CA PRO A 27 -1.32 -13.22 2.83
C PRO A 27 -2.83 -13.15 2.94
N SER A 28 -3.41 -12.12 2.35
CA SER A 28 -4.86 -11.98 2.27
C SER A 28 -5.41 -13.13 1.42
N CYS A 29 -6.71 -13.41 1.49
CA CYS A 29 -7.34 -14.35 0.55
C CYS A 29 -6.97 -14.03 -0.91
N VAL A 30 -6.90 -12.76 -1.26
CA VAL A 30 -6.46 -12.27 -2.58
C VAL A 30 -4.99 -12.61 -2.84
N SER A 31 -4.08 -12.42 -1.87
CA SER A 31 -2.67 -12.80 -2.00
C SER A 31 -2.46 -14.31 -2.08
N LYS A 32 -3.40 -15.13 -1.61
CA LYS A 32 -3.36 -16.59 -1.78
C LYS A 32 -3.70 -17.01 -3.21
N GLU A 33 -4.65 -16.32 -3.85
CA GLU A 33 -5.04 -16.56 -5.24
C GLU A 33 -4.06 -15.96 -6.24
N ASN A 34 -3.43 -14.83 -5.89
CA ASN A 34 -2.38 -14.20 -6.66
C ASN A 34 -1.18 -13.86 -5.77
N PRO A 35 -0.20 -14.76 -5.65
CA PRO A 35 0.99 -14.57 -4.81
C PRO A 35 1.84 -13.36 -5.22
N ALA A 36 1.75 -12.90 -6.46
CA ALA A 36 2.43 -11.71 -6.94
C ALA A 36 1.77 -10.40 -6.45
N LEU A 37 0.56 -10.49 -5.89
CA LEU A 37 -0.26 -9.34 -5.49
C LEU A 37 -0.06 -9.04 -3.99
N GLN A 38 0.93 -8.19 -3.73
CA GLN A 38 1.25 -7.72 -2.38
C GLN A 38 0.39 -6.52 -2.00
N LEU A 39 -0.30 -6.62 -0.86
CA LEU A 39 -1.17 -5.56 -0.32
C LEU A 39 -0.54 -4.87 0.89
N TYR A 40 -0.73 -3.56 0.97
CA TYR A 40 -0.18 -2.69 2.00
C TYR A 40 -1.28 -1.83 2.61
N TRP A 41 -1.32 -1.78 3.94
CA TRP A 41 -2.14 -0.82 4.67
C TRP A 41 -1.32 0.45 4.89
N VAL A 42 -1.78 1.54 4.32
CA VAL A 42 -1.12 2.84 4.33
C VAL A 42 -1.97 3.82 5.12
N LEU A 43 -1.34 4.56 6.02
CA LEU A 43 -1.94 5.70 6.68
C LEU A 43 -1.89 6.91 5.73
N CYS A 44 -3.06 7.33 5.27
CA CYS A 44 -3.29 8.49 4.43
C CYS A 44 -3.99 9.61 5.24
N ASP A 45 -4.18 10.77 4.60
CA ASP A 45 -4.97 11.90 5.10
C ASP A 45 -6.39 11.53 5.57
N THR A 46 -6.99 10.56 4.88
CA THR A 46 -8.36 10.08 5.06
C THR A 46 -8.46 8.86 5.99
N GLY A 47 -7.34 8.47 6.62
CA GLY A 47 -7.25 7.30 7.49
C GLY A 47 -6.45 6.15 6.88
N VAL A 48 -6.62 4.95 7.43
CA VAL A 48 -5.88 3.76 7.01
C VAL A 48 -6.62 3.07 5.86
N GLN A 49 -5.96 2.97 4.70
CA GLN A 49 -6.51 2.36 3.49
C GLN A 49 -5.59 1.28 2.92
N CYS A 50 -6.14 0.37 2.11
CA CYS A 50 -5.42 -0.75 1.53
C CYS A 50 -5.08 -0.47 0.06
N PHE A 51 -3.82 -0.66 -0.31
CA PHE A 51 -3.31 -0.47 -1.67
C PHE A 51 -2.51 -1.68 -2.14
N THR A 52 -2.50 -1.89 -3.45
CA THR A 52 -1.62 -2.87 -4.08
C THR A 52 -0.22 -2.29 -4.24
N GLY A 53 0.81 -3.14 -4.22
CA GLY A 53 2.21 -2.69 -4.30
C GLY A 53 2.55 -1.87 -5.56
N ASN A 54 1.88 -2.14 -6.69
CA ASN A 54 2.05 -1.35 -7.92
C ASN A 54 1.45 0.07 -7.84
N GLN A 55 0.64 0.37 -6.82
CA GLN A 55 0.10 1.71 -6.56
C GLN A 55 1.01 2.55 -5.65
N LEU A 56 2.14 2.00 -5.18
CA LEU A 56 2.99 2.62 -4.18
C LEU A 56 4.44 2.69 -4.66
N VAL A 57 5.10 3.81 -4.39
CA VAL A 57 6.54 4.01 -4.63
C VAL A 57 7.18 4.49 -3.34
N VAL A 58 8.30 3.90 -2.93
CA VAL A 58 9.06 4.39 -1.77
C VAL A 58 9.74 5.71 -2.14
N VAL A 59 9.60 6.70 -1.27
CA VAL A 59 10.24 8.02 -1.40
C VAL A 59 11.62 8.01 -0.74
#